data_AF-A0A816FXL3-F1
#
_entry.id   AF-A0A816FXL3-F1
#
_cell.length_a   1.000
_cell.length_b   1.000
_cell.length_c   1.000
_cell.angle_alpha   90.00
_cell.angle_beta   90.00
_cell.angle_gamma   90.00
#
_symmetry.space_group_name_H-M   'P 1'
#
loop_
_entity.id
_entity.type
_entity.pdbx_description
1 polymer ?
#
loop_
_entity_poly.entity_id
_entity_poly.type
_entity_poly.pdbx_seq_one_letter_code
_entity_poly.pdbx_strand_id
1 'polypeptide(L)'
;MKRAVEEACETADSRQLTVSGDGSWQKRGFASLNGVAAVLSSCLTPKVLDIERMSKKCSVCDGARSIKQINKEQYEKIINNHNCQINFKGSAGAMEVDGIYRLFSRSVVR
;
A
#
# COMPACT_ATOMS: atom_id res chain seq x y z
N MET A 1 12.32 1.19 -4.29
CA MET A 1 12.44 1.85 -5.61
C MET A 1 13.87 1.86 -6.18
N LYS A 2 14.84 2.67 -5.69
CA LYS A 2 16.15 2.92 -6.36
C LYS A 2 16.86 1.67 -6.93
N ARG A 3 17.20 0.68 -6.08
CA ARG A 3 17.85 -0.57 -6.52
C ARG A 3 17.06 -1.33 -7.60
N ALA A 4 15.74 -1.41 -7.44
CA ALA A 4 14.89 -2.11 -8.42
C ALA A 4 14.84 -1.37 -9.77
N VAL A 5 14.95 -0.05 -9.77
CA VAL A 5 15.06 0.76 -10.98
C VAL A 5 16.41 0.56 -11.66
N GLU A 6 17.51 0.53 -10.90
CA GLU A 6 18.86 0.28 -11.43
C GLU A 6 18.93 -1.07 -12.15
N GLU A 7 18.48 -2.13 -11.49
CA GLU A 7 18.43 -3.48 -12.07
C GLU A 7 17.51 -3.54 -13.31
N ALA A 8 16.40 -2.78 -13.31
CA ALA A 8 15.51 -2.71 -14.47
C ALA A 8 16.14 -1.95 -15.65
N CYS A 9 16.89 -0.88 -15.38
CA CYS A 9 17.63 -0.12 -16.39
C CYS A 9 18.75 -0.96 -17.02
N GLU A 10 19.48 -1.73 -16.21
CA GLU A 10 20.51 -2.67 -16.70
C GLU A 10 19.89 -3.74 -17.59
N THR A 11 18.77 -4.33 -17.16
CA THR A 11 18.08 -5.37 -17.94
C THR A 11 17.51 -4.82 -19.26
N ALA A 12 17.06 -3.57 -19.27
CA ALA A 12 16.50 -2.92 -20.45
C ALA A 12 17.55 -2.24 -21.34
N ASP A 13 18.82 -2.22 -20.94
CA ASP A 13 19.90 -1.42 -21.54
C ASP A 13 19.47 0.03 -21.83
N SER A 14 18.75 0.64 -20.88
CA SER A 14 18.15 1.96 -21.05
C SER A 14 17.98 2.67 -19.71
N ARG A 15 18.14 4.00 -19.71
CA ARG A 15 17.81 4.87 -18.57
C ARG A 15 16.37 5.37 -18.59
N GLN A 16 15.62 5.07 -19.65
CA GLN A 16 14.20 5.37 -19.78
C GLN A 16 13.39 4.07 -19.64
N LEU A 17 12.54 4.02 -18.62
CA LEU A 17 11.67 2.88 -18.38
C LEU A 17 10.22 3.27 -18.64
N THR A 18 9.56 2.52 -19.51
CA THR A 18 8.09 2.47 -19.54
C THR A 18 7.62 1.68 -18.34
N VAL A 19 6.57 2.14 -17.66
CA VAL A 19 6.04 1.47 -16.47
C VAL A 19 4.56 1.17 -16.62
N SER A 20 4.11 0.10 -15.99
CA SER A 20 2.70 -0.24 -15.81
C SER A 20 2.35 -0.17 -14.32
N GLY A 21 1.16 0.32 -14.00
CA GLY A 21 0.63 0.34 -12.64
C GLY A 21 -0.57 -0.59 -12.53
N ASP A 22 -0.62 -1.44 -11.51
CA ASP A 22 -1.74 -2.35 -11.27
C ASP A 22 -2.02 -2.54 -9.77
N GLY A 23 -3.24 -2.94 -9.44
CA GLY A 23 -3.73 -3.21 -8.10
C GLY A 23 -4.10 -4.67 -7.87
N SER A 24 -3.94 -5.14 -6.63
CA SER A 24 -4.44 -6.44 -6.19
C SER A 24 -5.17 -6.32 -4.86
N TRP A 25 -6.24 -7.11 -4.70
CA TRP A 25 -7.17 -7.03 -3.58
C TRP A 25 -7.34 -8.39 -2.91
N GLN A 26 -7.55 -8.37 -1.58
CA GLN A 26 -7.73 -9.61 -0.81
C GLN A 26 -9.01 -10.39 -1.17
N LYS A 27 -10.07 -9.67 -1.58
CA LYS A 27 -11.42 -10.20 -1.86
C LYS A 27 -11.98 -9.60 -3.15
N ARG A 28 -12.78 -10.38 -3.87
CA ARG A 28 -13.55 -9.92 -5.04
C ARG A 28 -14.77 -9.07 -4.63
N GLY A 29 -15.38 -8.39 -5.61
CA GLY A 29 -16.66 -7.70 -5.43
C GLY A 29 -16.60 -6.41 -4.62
N PHE A 30 -15.53 -5.62 -4.74
CA PHE A 30 -15.35 -4.32 -4.06
C PHE A 30 -15.47 -4.35 -2.52
N ALA A 31 -15.41 -5.54 -1.91
CA ALA A 31 -15.53 -5.75 -0.47
C ALA A 31 -14.17 -5.83 0.25
N SER A 32 -13.08 -5.53 -0.46
CA SER A 32 -11.73 -5.65 0.10
C SER A 32 -11.43 -4.58 1.15
N LEU A 33 -10.85 -5.05 2.26
CA LEU A 33 -10.31 -4.19 3.31
C LEU A 33 -8.81 -3.96 3.17
N ASN A 34 -8.14 -4.79 2.37
CA ASN A 34 -6.72 -4.73 2.09
C ASN A 34 -6.52 -4.73 0.58
N GLY A 35 -5.59 -3.91 0.12
CA GLY A 35 -5.15 -3.86 -1.26
C GLY A 35 -3.66 -3.55 -1.33
N VAL A 36 -3.05 -3.88 -2.45
CA VAL A 36 -1.68 -3.50 -2.81
C VAL A 36 -1.71 -2.91 -4.20
N ALA A 37 -1.12 -1.74 -4.39
CA ALA A 37 -0.81 -1.20 -5.70
C ALA A 37 0.68 -1.42 -5.99
N ALA A 38 1.04 -1.68 -7.24
CA ALA A 38 2.41 -1.88 -7.65
C ALA A 38 2.69 -1.13 -8.95
N VAL A 39 3.91 -0.62 -9.08
CA VAL A 39 4.46 -0.11 -10.34
C VAL A 39 5.53 -1.08 -10.82
N LEU A 40 5.40 -1.53 -12.06
CA LEU A 40 6.22 -2.53 -12.73
C LEU A 40 6.93 -1.91 -13.92
N SER A 41 8.18 -2.30 -14.20
CA SER A 41 8.81 -1.99 -15.49
C SER A 41 8.13 -2.77 -16.63
N SER A 42 7.98 -2.12 -17.78
CA SER A 42 7.42 -2.69 -19.00
C SER A 42 8.57 -3.07 -19.95
N CYS A 43 9.31 -4.11 -19.58
CA CYS A 43 10.37 -4.71 -20.41
C CYS A 43 10.13 -6.23 -20.53
N LEU A 44 10.96 -6.93 -21.31
CA LEU A 44 10.84 -8.38 -21.54
C LEU A 44 10.85 -9.18 -20.22
N THR A 45 11.55 -8.69 -19.20
CA THR A 45 11.56 -9.24 -17.84
C THR A 45 11.07 -8.18 -16.85
N PRO A 46 9.74 -8.05 -16.65
CA PRO A 46 9.16 -7.03 -15.79
C PRO A 46 9.67 -7.12 -14.36
N LYS A 47 9.87 -5.96 -13.74
CA LYS A 47 10.37 -5.84 -12.37
C LYS A 47 9.45 -4.95 -11.54
N VAL A 48 9.13 -5.39 -10.33
CA VAL A 48 8.42 -4.56 -9.35
C VAL A 48 9.35 -3.45 -8.87
N LEU A 49 9.04 -2.21 -9.25
CA LEU A 49 9.86 -1.04 -8.92
C LEU A 49 9.50 -0.51 -7.52
N ASP A 50 8.21 -0.45 -7.21
CA ASP A 50 7.70 -0.04 -5.91
C ASP A 50 6.29 -0.58 -5.65
N ILE A 51 5.90 -0.64 -4.38
CA ILE A 51 4.58 -1.10 -3.93
C ILE A 51 3.99 -0.18 -2.86
N GLU A 52 2.67 -0.05 -2.85
CA GLU A 52 1.91 0.64 -1.81
C GLU A 52 0.89 -0.32 -1.22
N ARG A 53 1.05 -0.64 0.07
CA ARG A 53 0.06 -1.41 0.83
C ARG A 53 -1.01 -0.45 1.33
N MET A 54 -2.27 -0.78 1.12
CA MET A 54 -3.41 -0.04 1.66
C MET A 54 -4.27 -0.95 2.54
N SER A 55 -4.65 -0.45 3.70
CA SER A 55 -5.54 -1.15 4.61
C SER A 55 -6.55 -0.21 5.26
N LYS A 56 -7.78 -0.72 5.35
CA LYS A 56 -8.89 -0.19 6.14
C LYS A 56 -9.05 -0.91 7.48
N LYS A 57 -8.18 -1.89 7.77
CA LYS A 57 -8.25 -2.76 8.96
C LYS A 57 -6.93 -2.75 9.74
N CYS A 58 -7.03 -2.80 11.06
CA CYS A 58 -5.89 -3.05 11.94
C CYS A 58 -6.35 -4.02 13.04
N SER A 59 -5.63 -5.13 13.19
CA SER A 59 -5.96 -6.17 14.17
C SER A 59 -5.94 -5.64 15.61
N VAL A 60 -4.99 -4.76 15.92
CA VAL A 60 -4.88 -4.12 17.25
C VAL A 60 -6.08 -3.22 17.52
N CYS A 61 -6.47 -2.37 16.54
CA CYS A 61 -7.68 -1.56 16.67
C CYS A 61 -8.94 -2.40 16.86
N ASP A 62 -9.08 -3.48 16.09
CA ASP A 62 -10.24 -4.35 16.17
C ASP A 62 -10.31 -5.07 17.52
N GLY A 63 -9.18 -5.56 18.02
CA GLY A 63 -9.07 -6.17 19.35
C GLY A 63 -9.37 -5.16 20.46
N ALA A 64 -8.84 -3.94 20.38
CA ALA A 64 -9.06 -2.90 21.38
C ALA A 64 -10.55 -2.50 21.51
N ARG A 65 -11.37 -2.69 20.47
CA ARG A 65 -12.81 -2.38 20.54
C ARG A 65 -13.55 -3.20 21.61
N SER A 66 -13.12 -4.43 21.91
CA SER A 66 -13.79 -5.27 22.90
C SER A 66 -13.65 -4.75 24.32
N ILE A 67 -12.52 -4.10 24.63
CA ILE A 67 -12.24 -3.56 25.97
C ILE A 67 -12.73 -2.12 26.15
N LYS A 68 -13.18 -1.44 25.07
CA LYS A 68 -13.59 -0.03 25.10
C LYS A 68 -14.63 0.29 26.17
N GLN A 69 -15.59 -0.61 26.40
CA GLN A 69 -16.66 -0.44 27.39
C GLN A 69 -16.31 -1.01 28.77
N ILE A 70 -15.24 -1.81 28.87
CA ILE A 70 -14.82 -2.47 30.11
C ILE A 70 -13.76 -1.62 30.81
N ASN A 71 -12.74 -1.19 30.06
CA ASN A 71 -11.63 -0.41 30.56
C ASN A 71 -11.25 0.66 29.52
N LYS A 72 -11.86 1.84 29.68
CA LYS A 72 -11.66 2.98 28.77
C LYS A 72 -10.22 3.50 28.79
N GLU A 73 -9.58 3.53 29.95
CA GLU A 73 -8.20 4.00 30.09
C GLU A 73 -7.23 3.09 29.32
N GLN A 74 -7.38 1.77 29.49
CA GLN A 74 -6.58 0.80 28.75
C GLN A 74 -6.83 0.89 27.23
N TYR A 75 -8.08 1.09 26.82
CA TYR A 75 -8.42 1.31 25.41
C TYR A 75 -7.69 2.52 24.83
N GLU A 76 -7.73 3.66 25.49
CA GLU A 76 -7.06 4.89 25.04
C GLU A 76 -5.54 4.70 25.00
N LYS A 77 -4.97 4.03 25.99
CA LYS A 77 -3.54 3.70 26.02
C LYS A 77 -3.11 2.83 24.82
N ILE A 78 -3.92 1.85 24.42
CA ILE A 78 -3.60 1.01 23.25
C ILE A 78 -3.71 1.82 21.96
N ILE A 79 -4.82 2.54 21.78
CA ILE A 79 -5.08 3.31 20.55
C ILE A 79 -4.01 4.38 20.33
N ASN A 80 -3.55 5.05 21.39
CA ASN A 80 -2.57 6.13 21.27
C ASN A 80 -1.13 5.64 21.07
N ASN A 81 -0.79 4.43 21.53
CA ASN A 81 0.61 3.95 21.53
C ASN A 81 0.91 2.90 20.45
N HIS A 82 -0.11 2.30 19.82
CA HIS A 82 0.14 1.30 18.79
C HIS A 82 0.46 1.93 17.43
N ASN A 83 1.27 1.23 16.63
CA ASN A 83 1.49 1.59 15.23
C ASN A 83 0.29 1.14 14.38
N CYS A 84 -0.64 2.05 14.10
CA CYS A 84 -1.86 1.74 13.38
C CYS A 84 -1.57 1.30 11.94
N GLN A 85 -2.15 0.16 11.55
CA GLN A 85 -1.97 -0.39 10.20
C GLN A 85 -2.95 0.19 9.18
N ILE A 86 -3.96 0.95 9.63
CA ILE A 86 -4.93 1.62 8.77
C ILE A 86 -4.27 2.84 8.16
N ASN A 87 -4.18 2.86 6.84
CA ASN A 87 -3.54 3.95 6.08
C ASN A 87 -4.34 4.35 4.83
N PHE A 88 -5.57 3.84 4.70
CA PHE A 88 -6.46 4.18 3.60
C PHE A 88 -7.90 4.38 4.11
N LYS A 89 -8.57 5.40 3.55
CA LYS A 89 -9.98 5.71 3.78
C LYS A 89 -10.66 5.79 2.42
N GLY A 90 -11.75 5.06 2.20
CA GLY A 90 -12.47 5.06 0.92
C GLY A 90 -13.00 3.68 0.50
N SER A 91 -13.50 3.61 -0.74
CA SER A 91 -13.98 2.36 -1.34
C SER A 91 -12.82 1.43 -1.71
N ALA A 92 -13.09 0.14 -1.90
CA ALA A 92 -12.04 -0.80 -2.34
C ALA A 92 -11.53 -0.48 -3.76
N GLY A 93 -12.40 0.03 -4.65
CA GLY A 93 -12.01 0.45 -5.99
C GLY A 93 -11.10 1.70 -5.99
N ALA A 94 -11.30 2.61 -5.04
CA ALA A 94 -10.46 3.80 -4.91
C ALA A 94 -9.03 3.49 -4.42
N MET A 95 -8.77 2.30 -3.87
CA MET A 95 -7.43 1.92 -3.41
C MET A 95 -6.43 1.93 -4.56
N GLU A 96 -6.79 1.40 -5.73
CA GLU A 96 -5.84 1.33 -6.84
C GLU A 96 -5.39 2.73 -7.27
N VAL A 97 -6.33 3.63 -7.52
CA VAL A 97 -6.05 5.01 -7.94
C VAL A 97 -5.19 5.75 -6.91
N ASP A 98 -5.56 5.69 -5.62
CA ASP A 98 -4.81 6.33 -4.54
C ASP A 98 -3.42 5.70 -4.35
N GLY A 99 -3.33 4.38 -4.46
CA GLY A 99 -2.08 3.63 -4.36
C GLY A 99 -1.09 3.99 -5.47
N ILE A 100 -1.56 4.05 -6.71
CA ILE A 100 -0.76 4.49 -7.86
C ILE A 100 -0.34 5.95 -7.69
N TYR A 101 -1.25 6.83 -7.28
CA TYR A 101 -0.90 8.23 -7.01
C TYR A 101 0.21 8.38 -5.96
N ARG A 102 0.13 7.65 -4.83
CA ARG A 102 1.17 7.63 -3.79
C ARG A 102 2.51 7.12 -4.32
N LEU A 103 2.48 6.06 -5.14
CA LEU A 103 3.68 5.49 -5.76
C LEU A 103 4.39 6.50 -6.66
N PHE A 104 3.66 7.17 -7.55
CA PHE A 104 4.24 8.19 -8.41
C PHE A 104 4.66 9.44 -7.64
N SER A 105 3.95 9.83 -6.58
CA SER A 105 4.35 10.96 -5.74
C SER A 105 5.73 10.75 -5.11
N ARG A 106 6.12 9.50 -4.81
CA ARG A 106 7.45 9.15 -4.30
C ARG A 106 8.58 9.32 -5.33
N SER A 107 8.27 9.36 -6.62
CA SER A 107 9.31 9.56 -7.65
C SER A 107 9.75 11.03 -7.77
N VAL A 108 8.94 11.96 -7.27
CA VAL A 108 9.21 13.41 -7.33
C VAL A 108 10.09 13.88 -6.17
N VAL A 109 10.07 13.17 -5.05
CA VAL A 109 10.86 13.50 -3.85
C VAL A 109 12.28 12.95 -4.04
N ARG A 110 13.25 13.84 -4.24
CA ARG A 110 14.67 13.54 -4.47
C ARG A 110 15.35 12.93 -3.24
#